data_AF-R6RCB8-F1
#
_entry.id   AF-R6RCB8-F1
#
_cell.length_a   1.000
_cell.length_b   1.000
_cell.length_c   1.000
_cell.angle_alpha   90.00
_cell.angle_beta   90.00
_cell.angle_gamma   90.00
#
_symmetry.space_group_name_H-M   'P 1'
#
loop_
_entity.id
_entity.type
_entity.pdbx_description
1 polymer ?
#
loop_
_entity_poly.entity_id
_entity_poly.type
_entity_poly.pdbx_seq_one_letter_code
_entity_poly.pdbx_strand_id
1 'polypeptide(L)'
;MKTTIGEVLSYFDNQVPNQYSDEEKIRWLNEIEAQIYNDIIKTHRDADKIAFNGYSSDTDINTQMIVPLEYSELYRFWLEKSVHYANGEIDRMNNAMTMFQSYYDNFYAAYNRAHRPIGVHGYRL
;
A
#
# COMPACT_ATOMS: atom_id res chain seq x y z
N MET A 1 2.66 15.36 3.77
CA MET A 1 1.69 14.89 4.79
C MET A 1 1.46 13.40 4.57
N LYS A 2 1.11 12.61 5.58
CA LYS A 2 0.80 11.18 5.43
C LYS A 2 -0.65 10.93 5.81
N THR A 3 -1.28 9.99 5.14
CA THR A 3 -2.62 9.54 5.52
C THR A 3 -2.54 8.49 6.63
N THR A 4 -3.64 8.30 7.35
CA THR A 4 -3.79 7.27 8.40
C THR A 4 -4.62 6.09 7.91
N ILE A 5 -4.56 4.96 8.61
CA ILE A 5 -5.41 3.79 8.33
C ILE A 5 -6.90 4.21 8.30
N GLY A 6 -7.34 5.02 9.26
CA GLY A 6 -8.74 5.49 9.34
C GLY A 6 -9.20 6.31 8.17
N GLU A 7 -8.35 7.22 7.71
CA GLU A 7 -8.64 8.02 6.53
C GLU A 7 -8.74 7.14 5.29
N VAL A 8 -7.85 6.15 5.13
CA VAL A 8 -7.89 5.20 4.01
C VAL A 8 -9.16 4.36 4.02
N LEU A 9 -9.52 3.78 5.17
CA LEU A 9 -10.74 2.96 5.29
C LEU A 9 -11.99 3.79 5.06
N SER A 10 -12.09 4.95 5.71
CA SER A 10 -13.24 5.86 5.55
C SER A 10 -13.36 6.34 4.10
N TYR A 11 -12.24 6.68 3.46
CA TYR A 11 -12.23 7.08 2.06
C TYR A 11 -12.70 5.94 1.15
N PHE A 12 -12.15 4.75 1.34
CA PHE A 12 -12.51 3.55 0.57
C PHE A 12 -14.00 3.21 0.70
N ASP A 13 -14.53 3.14 1.92
CA ASP A 13 -15.93 2.75 2.16
C ASP A 13 -16.93 3.77 1.61
N ASN A 14 -16.56 5.05 1.55
CA ASN A 14 -17.39 6.08 0.92
C ASN A 14 -17.42 5.98 -0.62
N GLN A 15 -16.39 5.40 -1.25
CA GLN A 15 -16.29 5.31 -2.70
C GLN A 15 -16.75 3.96 -3.25
N VAL A 16 -16.49 2.88 -2.51
CA VAL A 16 -16.68 1.50 -2.96
C VAL A 16 -17.58 0.77 -1.96
N PRO A 17 -18.89 0.61 -2.27
CA PRO A 17 -19.78 -0.22 -1.47
C PRO A 17 -19.25 -1.65 -1.37
N ASN A 18 -19.09 -2.15 -0.14
CA ASN A 18 -18.52 -3.47 0.11
C ASN A 18 -19.11 -4.07 1.42
N GLN A 19 -18.95 -5.38 1.60
CA GLN A 19 -19.48 -6.14 2.74
C GLN A 19 -18.43 -6.56 3.77
N TYR A 20 -17.17 -6.15 3.57
CA TYR A 20 -16.04 -6.65 4.35
C TYR A 20 -15.85 -5.82 5.62
N SER A 21 -15.42 -6.51 6.66
CA SER A 21 -15.12 -5.89 7.96
C SER A 21 -13.85 -5.04 7.89
N ASP A 22 -13.70 -4.13 8.86
CA ASP A 22 -12.47 -3.34 8.99
C ASP A 22 -11.26 -4.23 9.29
N GLU A 23 -11.44 -5.34 10.02
CA GLU A 23 -10.38 -6.33 10.25
C GLU A 23 -9.87 -6.94 8.94
N GLU A 24 -10.76 -7.32 8.03
CA GLU A 24 -10.38 -7.86 6.72
C GLU A 24 -9.65 -6.82 5.87
N LYS A 25 -10.13 -5.57 5.88
CA LYS A 25 -9.49 -4.47 5.16
C LYS A 25 -8.12 -4.14 5.74
N ILE A 26 -7.98 -4.10 7.06
CA ILE A 26 -6.69 -3.89 7.74
C ILE A 26 -5.71 -5.00 7.41
N ARG A 27 -6.17 -6.26 7.35
CA ARG A 27 -5.33 -7.38 6.90
C ARG A 27 -4.84 -7.17 5.46
N TRP A 28 -5.70 -6.74 4.54
CA TRP A 28 -5.27 -6.42 3.16
C TRP A 28 -4.32 -5.22 3.11
N LEU A 29 -4.51 -4.19 3.93
CA LEU A 29 -3.58 -3.07 4.04
C LEU A 29 -2.22 -3.53 4.59
N ASN A 30 -2.21 -4.41 5.58
CA ASN A 30 -0.98 -5.01 6.11
C ASN A 30 -0.20 -5.74 5.02
N GLU A 31 -0.88 -6.52 4.17
CA GLU A 31 -0.24 -7.26 3.07
C GLU A 31 0.52 -6.31 2.13
N ILE A 32 -0.11 -5.22 1.70
CA ILE A 32 0.54 -4.28 0.77
C ILE A 32 1.61 -3.42 1.46
N GLU A 33 1.39 -2.98 2.70
CA GLU A 33 2.41 -2.24 3.46
C GLU A 33 3.64 -3.09 3.74
N ALA A 34 3.46 -4.38 4.04
CA ALA A 34 4.57 -5.31 4.20
C ALA A 34 5.34 -5.51 2.90
N GLN A 35 4.64 -5.59 1.76
CA GLN A 35 5.30 -5.67 0.46
C GLN A 35 6.08 -4.39 0.16
N ILE A 36 5.47 -3.22 0.32
CA ILE A 36 6.12 -1.91 0.14
C ILE A 36 7.34 -1.78 1.04
N TYR A 37 7.21 -2.16 2.31
CA TYR A 37 8.30 -2.10 3.26
C TYR A 37 9.47 -2.97 2.83
N ASN A 38 9.22 -4.21 2.39
CA ASN A 38 10.28 -5.12 1.98
C ASN A 38 10.92 -4.75 0.64
N ASP A 39 10.11 -4.41 -0.36
CA ASP A 39 10.57 -4.23 -1.74
C ASP A 39 11.15 -2.83 -1.97
N ILE A 40 10.62 -1.82 -1.26
CA ILE A 40 10.99 -0.42 -1.46
C ILE A 40 11.78 0.11 -0.27
N ILE A 41 11.25 -0.01 0.95
CA ILE A 41 11.88 0.67 2.10
C ILE A 41 13.18 -0.01 2.51
N LYS A 42 13.16 -1.32 2.75
CA LYS A 42 14.32 -2.11 3.21
C LYS A 42 15.47 -2.19 2.20
N THR A 43 15.25 -1.78 0.95
CA THR A 43 16.31 -1.73 -0.07
C THR A 43 17.12 -0.41 -0.03
N HIS A 44 16.77 0.51 0.87
CA HIS A 44 17.38 1.82 1.02
C HIS A 44 18.08 2.01 2.38
N ARG A 45 19.12 2.85 2.39
CA ARG A 45 20.04 2.99 3.54
C ARG A 45 19.38 3.54 4.80
N ASP A 46 18.24 4.19 4.66
CA ASP A 46 17.48 4.81 5.74
C ASP A 46 16.19 4.07 6.05
N ALA A 47 16.13 2.79 5.72
CA ALA A 47 15.02 1.90 6.09
C ALA A 47 14.71 1.93 7.60
N ASP A 48 15.73 2.14 8.44
CA ASP A 48 15.63 2.22 9.89
C ASP A 48 14.82 3.43 10.39
N LYS A 49 14.62 4.45 9.55
CA LYS A 49 13.78 5.60 9.87
C LYS A 49 12.28 5.32 9.78
N ILE A 50 11.89 4.21 9.15
CA ILE A 50 10.51 3.81 9.00
C ILE A 50 10.29 2.55 9.85
N ALA A 51 9.58 2.72 10.96
CA ALA A 51 9.16 1.62 11.80
C ALA A 51 7.88 1.00 11.23
N PHE A 52 7.96 -0.27 10.83
CA PHE A 52 6.82 -1.06 10.41
C PHE A 52 6.92 -2.46 11.02
N ASN A 53 5.92 -2.83 11.82
CA ASN A 53 5.83 -4.13 12.50
C ASN A 53 4.61 -4.94 12.08
N GLY A 54 3.97 -4.54 10.98
CA GLY A 54 2.69 -5.08 10.55
C GLY A 54 1.49 -4.44 11.27
N TYR A 55 0.31 -4.70 10.72
CA TYR A 55 -0.97 -4.30 11.28
C TYR A 55 -1.82 -5.51 11.68
N SER A 56 -2.69 -5.26 12.64
CA SER A 56 -3.69 -6.18 13.18
C SER A 56 -4.99 -5.40 13.43
N SER A 57 -6.07 -6.10 13.77
CA SER A 57 -7.34 -5.47 14.15
C SER A 57 -7.21 -4.50 15.34
N ASP A 58 -6.20 -4.69 16.20
CA ASP A 58 -5.93 -3.82 17.35
C ASP A 58 -5.01 -2.62 17.00
N THR A 59 -4.57 -2.48 15.75
CA THR A 59 -3.72 -1.36 15.34
C THR A 59 -4.49 -0.03 15.41
N ASP A 60 -3.87 0.99 16.01
CA ASP A 60 -4.49 2.33 16.12
C ASP A 60 -4.83 2.87 14.72
N ILE A 61 -6.08 3.29 14.57
CA ILE A 61 -6.64 3.84 13.34
C ILE A 61 -5.91 5.12 12.87
N ASN A 62 -5.25 5.82 13.79
CA ASN A 62 -4.43 7.01 13.50
C ASN A 62 -3.00 6.67 13.06
N THR A 63 -2.66 5.37 12.96
CA THR A 63 -1.35 4.93 12.47
C THR A 63 -1.16 5.46 11.04
N GLN A 64 -0.03 6.13 10.82
CA GLN A 64 0.31 6.68 9.51
C GLN A 64 0.79 5.60 8.57
N MET A 65 0.31 5.64 7.33
CA MET A 65 0.73 4.75 6.27
C MET A 65 2.19 5.02 5.86
N ILE A 66 2.88 4.01 5.32
CA ILE A 66 4.27 4.18 4.84
C ILE A 66 4.30 5.19 3.69
N VAL A 67 3.36 5.06 2.76
CA VAL A 67 3.30 5.84 1.51
C VAL A 67 2.85 7.28 1.77
N PRO A 68 3.53 8.28 1.21
CA PRO A 68 3.10 9.68 1.25
C PRO A 68 1.72 9.92 0.61
N LEU A 69 1.04 10.99 1.04
CA LEU A 69 -0.31 11.35 0.56
C LEU A 69 -0.40 11.46 -0.98
N GLU A 70 0.67 11.89 -1.64
CA GLU A 70 0.71 12.07 -3.09
C GLU A 70 0.52 10.76 -3.87
N TYR A 71 0.75 9.61 -3.21
CA TYR A 71 0.62 8.28 -3.78
C TYR A 71 -0.34 7.39 -2.99
N SER A 72 -1.01 7.90 -1.95
CA SER A 72 -1.84 7.08 -1.05
C SER A 72 -3.07 6.48 -1.72
N GLU A 73 -3.46 6.98 -2.91
CA GLU A 73 -4.54 6.41 -3.72
C GLU A 73 -4.31 4.93 -4.07
N LEU A 74 -3.06 4.46 -4.05
CA LEU A 74 -2.74 3.05 -4.23
C LEU A 74 -3.46 2.16 -3.21
N TYR A 75 -3.68 2.64 -1.98
CA TYR A 75 -4.38 1.85 -0.97
C TYR A 75 -5.85 1.63 -1.32
N ARG A 76 -6.51 2.64 -1.91
CA ARG A 76 -7.90 2.49 -2.39
C ARG A 76 -7.98 1.42 -3.47
N PHE A 77 -7.11 1.47 -4.47
CA PHE A 77 -7.09 0.49 -5.55
C PHE A 77 -6.69 -0.91 -5.08
N TRP A 78 -5.82 -1.02 -4.08
CA TRP A 78 -5.49 -2.30 -3.47
C TRP A 78 -6.70 -2.91 -2.75
N LEU A 79 -7.43 -2.12 -1.96
CA LEU A 79 -8.66 -2.56 -1.30
C LEU A 79 -9.75 -2.92 -2.31
N GLU A 80 -9.94 -2.10 -3.34
CA GLU A 80 -10.89 -2.35 -4.44
C GLU A 80 -10.55 -3.67 -5.17
N LYS A 81 -9.27 -3.88 -5.51
CA LYS A 81 -8.78 -5.14 -6.06
C LYS A 81 -9.05 -6.32 -5.13
N SER A 82 -8.85 -6.18 -3.82
CA SER A 82 -9.06 -7.25 -2.86
C SER A 82 -10.53 -7.62 -2.71
N VAL A 83 -11.43 -6.63 -2.70
CA VAL A 83 -12.89 -6.83 -2.75
C VAL A 83 -13.30 -7.57 -4.02
N HIS A 84 -12.87 -7.11 -5.19
CA HIS A 84 -13.22 -7.76 -6.45
C HIS A 84 -12.68 -9.19 -6.55
N TYR A 85 -11.45 -9.41 -6.08
CA TYR A 85 -10.86 -10.74 -6.03
C TYR A 85 -11.67 -11.68 -5.11
N ALA A 86 -12.02 -11.22 -3.91
CA ALA A 86 -12.80 -12.01 -2.96
C ALA A 86 -14.25 -12.25 -3.43
N ASN A 87 -14.81 -11.37 -4.25
CA ASN A 87 -16.11 -11.54 -4.92
C ASN A 87 -16.04 -12.37 -6.22
N GLY A 88 -14.85 -12.75 -6.70
CA GLY A 88 -14.67 -13.47 -7.96
C GLY A 88 -14.86 -12.61 -9.23
N GLU A 89 -14.85 -11.27 -9.10
CA GLU A 89 -15.03 -10.31 -10.18
C GLU A 89 -13.71 -10.01 -10.90
N ILE A 90 -13.20 -10.98 -11.67
CA ILE A 90 -11.84 -10.94 -12.27
C ILE A 90 -11.59 -9.70 -13.15
N ASP A 91 -12.55 -9.30 -13.99
CA ASP A 91 -12.35 -8.15 -14.88
C ASP A 91 -12.20 -6.83 -14.09
N ARG A 92 -13.01 -6.65 -13.04
CA ARG A 92 -12.91 -5.46 -12.17
C ARG A 92 -11.65 -5.49 -11.32
N MET A 93 -11.28 -6.67 -10.83
CA MET A 93 -10.00 -6.88 -10.15
C MET A 93 -8.82 -6.45 -11.05
N ASN A 94 -8.81 -6.87 -12.32
CA ASN A 94 -7.75 -6.50 -13.27
C ASN A 94 -7.69 -4.99 -13.54
N ASN A 95 -8.86 -4.33 -13.65
CA ASN A 95 -8.94 -2.88 -13.81
C ASN A 95 -8.36 -2.15 -12.59
N ALA A 96 -8.75 -2.53 -11.38
CA ALA A 96 -8.23 -1.97 -10.14
C ALA A 96 -6.72 -2.22 -10.00
N MET A 97 -6.25 -3.42 -10.34
CA MET A 97 -4.83 -3.77 -10.31
C MET A 97 -3.99 -2.93 -11.28
N THR A 98 -4.53 -2.61 -12.46
CA THR A 98 -3.85 -1.75 -13.44
C THR A 98 -3.62 -0.35 -12.88
N MET A 99 -4.64 0.22 -12.21
CA MET A 99 -4.52 1.54 -11.57
C MET A 99 -3.56 1.49 -10.38
N PHE A 100 -3.67 0.46 -9.53
CA PHE A 100 -2.76 0.22 -8.42
C PHE A 100 -1.30 0.20 -8.89
N GLN A 101 -0.99 -0.55 -9.95
CA GLN A 101 0.38 -0.66 -10.48
C GLN A 101 0.94 0.69 -10.90
N SER A 102 0.12 1.55 -11.53
CA SER A 102 0.55 2.90 -11.92
C SER A 102 0.97 3.74 -10.71
N TYR A 103 0.18 3.76 -9.63
CA TYR A 103 0.55 4.50 -8.41
C TYR A 103 1.73 3.87 -7.68
N TYR A 104 1.81 2.54 -7.63
CA TYR A 104 2.92 1.81 -7.03
C TYR A 104 4.25 2.13 -7.74
N ASP A 105 4.28 2.08 -9.07
CA ASP A 105 5.47 2.38 -9.87
C ASP A 105 5.89 3.85 -9.72
N ASN A 106 4.92 4.76 -9.66
CA ASN A 106 5.18 6.18 -9.40
C ASN A 106 5.79 6.41 -8.01
N PHE A 107 5.28 5.74 -6.97
CA PHE A 107 5.84 5.79 -5.63
C PHE A 107 7.25 5.19 -5.60
N TYR A 108 7.45 4.02 -6.19
CA TYR A 108 8.77 3.38 -6.30
C TYR A 108 9.79 4.30 -6.97
N ALA A 109 9.45 4.89 -8.11
CA ALA A 109 10.32 5.82 -8.82
C ALA A 109 10.62 7.08 -7.99
N ALA A 110 9.61 7.63 -7.30
CA ALA A 110 9.80 8.78 -6.43
C ALA A 110 10.69 8.48 -5.23
N TYR A 111 10.49 7.31 -4.59
CA TYR A 111 11.28 6.87 -3.45
C TYR A 111 12.75 6.68 -3.83
N ASN A 112 13.03 5.99 -4.94
CA ASN A 112 14.39 5.81 -5.46
C ASN A 112 15.11 7.13 -5.81
N ARG A 113 14.38 8.16 -6.27
CA ARG A 113 14.96 9.48 -6.54
C ARG A 113 15.32 10.23 -5.25
N ALA A 114 14.54 10.04 -4.20
CA ALA A 114 14.68 10.77 -2.95
C ALA A 114 15.59 10.06 -1.93
N HIS A 115 15.77 8.74 -2.04
CA HIS A 115 16.46 7.92 -1.04
C HIS A 115 17.65 7.18 -1.66
N ARG A 116 18.69 6.95 -0.87
CA ARG A 116 19.90 6.26 -1.35
C ARG A 116 19.73 4.74 -1.22
N PRO A 117 19.82 3.95 -2.30
CA PRO A 117 19.77 2.50 -2.22
C PRO A 117 20.98 1.92 -1.46
N ILE A 118 20.81 0.76 -0.83
CA ILE A 118 21.87 0.07 -0.06
C ILE A 118 23.02 -0.36 -0.99
N GLY A 119 22.71 -0.74 -2.23
CA GLY A 119 23.71 -1.02 -3.28
C GLY A 119 23.14 -0.90 -4.69
N VAL A 120 24.02 -0.58 -5.65
CA VAL A 120 23.71 -0.71 -7.08
C VAL A 120 23.53 -2.22 -7.33
N HIS A 121 22.37 -2.66 -7.79
CA HIS A 121 22.29 -4.00 -8.38
C HIS A 121 23.22 -3.98 -9.58
N GLY A 122 24.43 -4.54 -9.42
CA GLY A 122 25.29 -4.82 -10.55
C GLY A 122 24.47 -5.58 -11.59
N TYR A 123 24.63 -5.20 -12.85
CA TYR A 123 23.99 -5.84 -14.00
C TYR A 123 23.82 -7.35 -13.77
N ARG A 124 22.57 -7.81 -13.69
CA ARG A 124 22.28 -9.20 -14.02
C ARG A 124 22.48 -9.33 -15.52
N LEU A 125 23.61 -9.91 -15.90
CA LEU A 125 23.86 -10.50 -17.22
C LEU A 125 22.79 -11.56 -17.52
#